data_AF-A0A9D5VBC6-F1
#
_entry.id   AF-A0A9D5VBC6-F1
#
_cell.length_a   1.000
_cell.length_b   1.000
_cell.length_c   1.000
_cell.angle_alpha   90.00
_cell.angle_beta   90.00
_cell.angle_gamma   90.00
#
_symmetry.space_group_name_H-M   'P 1'
#
loop_
_entity.id
_entity.type
_entity.pdbx_description
1 polymer ?
#
loop_
_entity_poly.entity_id
_entity_poly.type
_entity_poly.pdbx_seq_one_letter_code
_entity_poly.pdbx_strand_id
1 'polypeptide(L)'
;MADIPYTPVLAITLAAVASYLPRALGAFLSGRIAASSGVIEWITCVTYALMAGLVARMILMPIGSLAATPDWMRTAAAAIALAAFLAFRKSIGWGVFAGAGALTVMATFLNGT
;
A
#
# COMPACT_ATOMS: atom_id res chain seq x y z
N MET A 1 -13.63 -32.98 -2.19
CA MET A 1 -12.81 -34.19 -2.39
C MET A 1 -12.00 -34.04 -3.67
N ALA A 2 -10.80 -33.47 -3.54
CA ALA A 2 -9.70 -33.66 -4.47
C ALA A 2 -8.42 -33.42 -3.67
N ASP A 3 -8.12 -34.35 -2.76
CA ASP A 3 -6.84 -34.41 -2.06
C ASP A 3 -5.76 -34.84 -3.05
N ILE A 4 -5.36 -33.90 -3.92
CA ILE A 4 -4.14 -34.04 -4.72
C ILE A 4 -3.00 -33.58 -3.78
N PRO A 5 -2.11 -34.48 -3.33
CA PRO A 5 -1.08 -34.14 -2.34
C PRO A 5 -0.08 -33.07 -2.81
N TYR A 6 -0.11 -32.71 -4.10
CA TYR A 6 0.78 -31.73 -4.74
C TYR A 6 0.15 -30.34 -4.93
N THR A 7 -1.15 -30.14 -4.67
CA THR A 7 -1.81 -28.82 -4.83
C THR A 7 -1.30 -27.72 -3.91
N PRO A 8 -0.97 -27.95 -2.62
CA PRO A 8 -0.47 -26.86 -1.79
C PRO A 8 0.92 -26.42 -2.24
N VAL A 9 1.79 -27.37 -2.62
CA VAL A 9 3.14 -27.06 -3.14
C VAL A 9 3.04 -26.30 -4.47
N LEU A 10 2.12 -26.71 -5.36
CA LEU A 10 1.87 -26.00 -6.61
C LEU A 10 1.33 -24.57 -6.36
N ALA A 11 0.39 -24.41 -5.43
CA ALA A 11 -0.18 -23.11 -5.08
C ALA A 11 0.87 -22.18 -4.47
N ILE A 12 1.72 -22.69 -3.57
CA ILE A 12 2.79 -21.91 -2.94
C ILE A 12 3.86 -21.53 -3.96
N THR A 13 4.26 -22.45 -4.84
CA THR A 13 5.27 -22.14 -5.88
C THR A 13 4.72 -21.12 -6.88
N LEU A 14 3.46 -21.23 -7.31
CA LEU A 14 2.81 -20.22 -8.15
C LEU A 14 2.68 -18.87 -7.46
N ALA A 15 2.28 -18.84 -6.18
CA ALA A 15 2.18 -17.59 -5.40
C ALA A 15 3.54 -16.93 -5.20
N ALA A 16 4.58 -17.73 -4.95
CA ALA A 16 5.95 -17.26 -4.83
C ALA A 16 6.43 -16.66 -6.17
N VAL A 17 6.25 -17.38 -7.28
CA VAL A 17 6.62 -16.86 -8.61
C VAL A 17 5.85 -15.58 -8.93
N ALA A 18 4.53 -15.56 -8.72
CA ALA A 18 3.71 -14.36 -8.96
C ALA A 18 4.17 -13.15 -8.12
N SER A 19 4.66 -13.38 -6.89
CA SER A 19 5.15 -12.33 -6.00
C SER A 19 6.57 -11.85 -6.36
N TYR A 20 7.47 -12.76 -6.71
CA TYR A 20 8.87 -12.44 -6.99
C TYR A 20 9.11 -12.01 -8.44
N LEU A 21 8.27 -12.41 -9.39
CA LEU A 21 8.45 -12.09 -10.81
C LEU A 21 8.48 -10.57 -11.06
N PRO A 22 7.57 -9.73 -10.51
CA PRO A 22 7.65 -8.28 -10.68
C PRO A 22 8.91 -7.67 -10.04
N ARG A 23 9.39 -8.24 -8.94
CA ARG A 23 10.59 -7.78 -8.22
C ARG A 23 11.86 -8.09 -9.01
N ALA A 24 11.93 -9.29 -9.59
CA ALA A 24 13.01 -9.69 -10.48
C ALA A 24 13.04 -8.81 -11.73
N LEU A 25 11.89 -8.61 -12.39
CA LEU A 25 11.79 -7.72 -13.54
C LEU A 25 12.22 -6.29 -13.21
N GLY A 26 11.77 -5.74 -12.06
CA GLY A 26 12.19 -4.42 -11.59
C GLY A 26 13.71 -4.32 -11.35
N ALA A 27 14.34 -5.35 -10.76
CA ALA A 27 15.78 -5.38 -10.51
C ALA A 27 16.60 -5.46 -11.82
N PHE A 28 16.18 -6.29 -12.78
CA PHE A 28 16.81 -6.33 -14.11
C PHE A 28 16.68 -5.00 -14.86
N LEU A 29 15.53 -4.34 -14.74
CA LEU A 29 15.25 -3.07 -15.40
C LEU A 29 16.04 -1.91 -14.76
N SER A 30 16.22 -1.95 -13.44
CA SER A 30 16.99 -0.95 -12.67
C SER A 30 18.46 -0.87 -13.10
N GLY A 31 19.08 -1.98 -13.50
CA GLY A 31 20.47 -1.99 -13.97
C GLY A 31 20.67 -1.48 -15.41
N ARG A 32 19.60 -1.39 -16.21
CA ARG A 32 19.70 -1.07 -17.65
C ARG A 32 19.20 0.32 -18.02
N ILE A 33 18.32 0.92 -17.20
CA ILE A 33 17.75 2.24 -17.48
C ILE A 33 18.13 3.21 -16.37
N ALA A 34 18.80 4.31 -16.76
CA ALA A 34 19.12 5.38 -15.83
C ALA A 34 17.82 5.96 -15.23
N ALA A 35 17.78 6.09 -13.91
CA ALA A 35 16.66 6.68 -13.19
C ALA A 35 16.37 8.14 -13.59
N SER A 36 17.32 8.83 -14.24
CA SER A 36 17.11 10.18 -14.79
C SER A 36 16.54 10.18 -16.21
N SER A 37 16.15 9.02 -16.76
CA SER A 37 15.48 8.97 -18.06
C SER A 37 14.05 9.49 -17.93
N GLY A 38 13.63 10.34 -18.86
CA GLY A 38 12.29 10.95 -18.84
C GLY A 38 11.14 9.93 -18.84
N VAL A 39 11.38 8.70 -19.31
CA VAL A 39 10.39 7.61 -19.28
C VAL A 39 10.14 7.14 -17.83
N ILE A 40 11.18 6.96 -17.02
CA ILE A 40 11.01 6.54 -15.61
C ILE A 40 10.33 7.64 -14.79
N GLU A 41 10.69 8.90 -15.02
CA GLU A 41 10.03 10.04 -14.37
C GLU A 41 8.54 10.09 -14.71
N TRP A 42 8.18 9.94 -15.99
CA TRP A 42 6.79 9.88 -16.42
C TRP A 42 6.03 8.72 -15.76
N ILE A 43 6.60 7.50 -15.75
CA ILE A 43 5.98 6.33 -15.08
C ILE A 43 5.81 6.60 -13.57
N THR A 44 6.80 7.23 -12.94
CA THR A 44 6.77 7.58 -11.52
C THR A 44 5.63 8.55 -11.23
N CYS A 45 5.49 9.61 -12.02
CA CYS A 45 4.35 10.54 -11.94
C CYS A 45 3.01 9.82 -12.10
N VAL A 46 2.88 8.93 -13.11
CA VAL A 46 1.66 8.14 -13.33
C VAL A 46 1.36 7.23 -12.13
N THR A 47 2.37 6.56 -11.57
CA THR A 47 2.22 5.66 -10.42
C THR A 47 1.72 6.40 -9.18
N TYR A 48 2.30 7.58 -8.90
CA TYR A 48 1.83 8.42 -7.80
C TYR A 48 0.41 8.92 -8.04
N ALA A 49 0.06 9.31 -9.28
CA ALA A 49 -1.29 9.73 -9.63
C ALA A 49 -2.31 8.57 -9.44
N LEU A 50 -1.95 7.34 -9.80
CA LEU A 50 -2.78 6.15 -9.57
C LEU A 50 -3.00 5.89 -8.08
N MET A 51 -1.94 5.95 -7.27
CA MET A 51 -2.06 5.77 -5.80
C MET A 51 -2.94 6.86 -5.18
N ALA A 52 -2.75 8.12 -5.58
CA ALA A 52 -3.59 9.23 -5.14
C ALA A 52 -5.07 9.03 -5.56
N GLY A 53 -5.32 8.61 -6.80
CA GLY A 53 -6.66 8.31 -7.31
C GLY A 53 -7.32 7.13 -6.60
N LEU A 54 -6.57 6.08 -6.27
CA LEU A 54 -7.06 4.92 -5.51
C LEU A 54 -7.46 5.33 -4.09
N VAL A 55 -6.62 6.10 -3.41
CA VAL A 55 -6.92 6.64 -2.08
C VAL A 55 -8.13 7.56 -2.14
N ALA A 56 -8.21 8.45 -3.13
CA ALA A 56 -9.36 9.31 -3.35
C ALA A 56 -10.66 8.51 -3.59
N ARG A 57 -10.60 7.43 -4.37
CA ARG A 57 -11.75 6.53 -4.57
C ARG A 57 -12.20 5.88 -3.26
N MET A 58 -11.27 5.40 -2.43
CA MET A 58 -11.61 4.81 -1.13
C MET A 58 -12.28 5.82 -0.19
N ILE A 59 -11.90 7.10 -0.27
CA ILE A 59 -12.47 8.17 0.55
C ILE A 59 -13.85 8.62 0.03
N LEU A 60 -13.98 8.83 -1.29
CA LEU A 60 -15.21 9.37 -1.92
C LEU A 60 -16.30 8.29 -2.08
N MET A 61 -15.90 7.08 -2.47
CA MET A 61 -16.75 5.91 -2.62
C MET A 61 -16.18 4.73 -1.79
N PRO A 62 -16.34 4.78 -0.47
CA PRO A 62 -16.03 3.65 0.37
C PRO A 62 -16.94 2.47 -0.02
N ILE A 63 -16.33 1.32 -0.25
CA ILE A 63 -17.03 0.05 -0.46
C ILE A 63 -17.12 -0.68 0.89
N GLY A 64 -18.34 -0.87 1.40
CA GLY A 64 -18.60 -1.46 2.72
C GLY A 64 -19.95 -1.02 3.31
N SER A 65 -20.27 -1.44 4.54
CA SER A 65 -21.58 -1.20 5.21
C SER A 65 -21.88 0.26 5.59
N LEU A 66 -21.19 1.23 5.00
CA LEU A 66 -21.31 2.66 5.26
C LEU A 66 -22.20 3.39 4.23
N ALA A 67 -23.01 2.64 3.49
CA ALA A 67 -24.05 3.17 2.59
C ALA A 67 -25.23 3.83 3.34
N ALA A 68 -25.24 3.81 4.68
CA ALA A 68 -26.32 4.32 5.52
C ALA A 68 -26.10 5.77 6.03
N THR A 69 -25.05 6.47 5.60
CA THR A 69 -24.67 7.79 6.14
C THR A 69 -24.91 8.93 5.15
N PRO A 70 -25.54 10.05 5.57
CA PRO A 70 -26.01 11.13 4.69
C PRO A 70 -24.91 11.87 3.92
N ASP A 71 -25.29 12.34 2.72
CA ASP A 71 -24.43 12.75 1.61
C ASP A 71 -23.51 13.94 1.93
N TRP A 72 -23.92 14.84 2.84
CA TRP A 72 -23.18 16.05 3.21
C TRP A 72 -21.94 15.79 4.07
N MET A 73 -21.95 14.73 4.88
CA MET A 73 -20.81 14.36 5.71
C MET A 73 -19.66 13.80 4.86
N ARG A 74 -19.97 13.24 3.67
CA ARG A 74 -19.01 12.62 2.76
C ARG A 74 -18.15 13.66 2.05
N THR A 75 -18.75 14.77 1.60
CA THR A 75 -18.02 15.88 0.97
C THR A 75 -17.16 16.65 1.97
N ALA A 76 -17.65 16.85 3.20
CA ALA A 76 -16.86 17.47 4.28
C ALA A 76 -15.67 16.60 4.72
N ALA A 77 -15.87 15.28 4.87
CA ALA A 77 -14.79 14.34 5.19
C ALA A 77 -13.74 14.28 4.06
N ALA A 78 -14.18 14.32 2.79
CA ALA A 78 -13.27 14.41 1.65
C ALA A 78 -12.45 15.71 1.64
N ALA A 79 -13.07 16.85 1.97
CA ALA A 79 -12.38 18.14 2.07
C ALA A 79 -11.34 18.16 3.21
N ILE A 80 -11.67 17.57 4.37
CA ILE A 80 -10.76 17.47 5.52
C ILE A 80 -9.62 16.49 5.22
N ALA A 81 -9.90 15.36 4.56
CA ALA A 81 -8.87 14.42 4.14
C ALA A 81 -7.91 15.04 3.10
N LEU A 82 -8.43 15.86 2.18
CA LEU A 82 -7.62 16.63 1.24
C LEU A 82 -6.72 17.64 1.97
N ALA A 83 -7.25 18.34 2.99
CA ALA A 83 -6.48 19.24 3.82
C ALA A 83 -5.38 18.51 4.64
N ALA A 84 -5.69 17.35 5.21
CA ALA A 84 -4.74 16.53 5.96
C ALA A 84 -3.64 15.92 5.07
N PHE A 85 -3.98 15.53 3.84
CA PHE A 85 -3.02 15.05 2.85
C PHE A 85 -2.02 16.14 2.44
N LEU A 86 -2.48 17.39 2.29
CA LEU A 86 -1.61 18.53 2.01
C LEU A 86 -0.70 18.86 3.21
N ALA A 87 -1.14 18.57 4.43
CA ALA A 87 -0.38 18.83 5.66
C ALA A 87 0.72 17.78 5.95
N PHE A 88 0.55 16.52 5.57
CA PHE A 88 1.46 15.43 5.99
C PHE A 88 2.76 15.27 5.19
N ARG A 89 3.17 16.30 4.44
CA ARG A 89 4.41 16.33 3.66
C ARG A 89 5.66 16.56 4.54
N LYS A 90 6.03 15.66 5.48
CA LYS A 90 7.44 15.53 5.94
C LYS A 90 7.72 14.27 6.81
N SER A 91 8.60 13.39 6.30
CA SER A 91 9.40 12.34 6.99
C SER A 91 8.76 10.97 7.33
N ILE A 92 8.68 10.10 6.31
CA ILE A 92 8.36 8.66 6.40
C ILE A 92 9.33 7.86 7.31
N GLY A 93 10.59 8.29 7.43
CA GLY A 93 11.61 7.56 8.19
C GLY A 93 11.32 7.44 9.69
N TRP A 94 10.89 8.53 10.34
CA TRP A 94 10.58 8.52 11.77
C TRP A 94 9.29 7.73 12.10
N GLY A 95 8.36 7.63 11.15
CA GLY A 95 7.13 6.86 11.32
C GLY A 95 7.36 5.34 11.40
N VAL A 96 8.32 4.82 10.63
CA VAL A 96 8.65 3.38 10.65
C VAL A 96 9.37 3.00 11.95
N PHE A 97 10.30 3.84 12.43
CA PHE A 97 10.96 3.61 13.71
C PHE A 97 10.00 3.76 14.90
N ALA A 98 9.08 4.72 14.86
CA ALA A 98 8.04 4.86 15.88
C ALA A 98 7.08 3.66 15.89
N GLY A 99 6.68 3.16 14.71
CA GLY A 99 5.81 1.97 14.60
C GLY A 99 6.48 0.70 15.10
N ALA A 100 7.73 0.45 14.71
CA ALA A 100 8.50 -0.69 15.20
C ALA A 100 8.78 -0.60 16.71
N GLY A 101 9.08 0.60 17.21
CA GLY A 101 9.27 0.86 18.65
C GLY A 101 7.98 0.64 19.45
N ALA A 102 6.84 1.15 18.98
CA ALA A 102 5.56 0.99 19.66
C ALA A 102 5.12 -0.48 19.72
N LEU A 103 5.31 -1.24 18.64
CA LEU A 103 4.94 -2.66 18.60
C LEU A 103 5.81 -3.52 19.51
N THR A 104 7.13 -3.26 19.54
CA THR A 104 8.04 -3.98 20.43
C THR A 104 7.76 -3.67 21.90
N VAL A 105 7.52 -2.40 22.24
CA VAL A 105 7.11 -2.00 23.60
C VAL A 105 5.80 -2.67 23.99
N MET A 106 4.76 -2.58 23.16
CA MET A 106 3.45 -3.19 23.45
C MET A 106 3.55 -4.72 23.61
N ALA A 107 4.34 -5.40 22.76
CA ALA A 107 4.55 -6.84 22.85
C ALA A 107 5.29 -7.26 24.13
N THR A 108 6.25 -6.46 24.60
CA THR A 108 6.91 -6.71 25.89
C THR A 108 5.99 -6.49 27.09
N PHE A 109 5.07 -5.53 27.02
CA PHE A 109 4.05 -5.33 28.07
C PHE A 109 3.01 -6.45 28.12
N LEU A 110 2.71 -7.12 27.00
CA LEU A 110 1.75 -8.24 26.97
C LEU A 110 2.33 -9.60 27.43
N ASN A 111 3.66 -9.79 27.42
CA ASN A 111 4.30 -11.06 27.81
C ASN A 111 4.78 -11.07 29.28
N GLY A 112 4.47 -10.02 30.03
CA GLY A 112 4.94 -9.79 31.41
C GLY A 112 3.93 -10.07 32.52
N THR A 113 2.81 -10.75 32.22
CA THR A 113 1.86 -11.31 33.21
C THR A 113 1.46 -12.71 32.78
#